data_AF-A0A9R0ZEN4-F1
#
_entry.id   AF-A0A9R0ZEN4-F1
#
_cell.length_a   1.000
_cell.length_b   1.000
_cell.length_c   1.000
_cell.angle_alpha   90.00
_cell.angle_beta   90.00
_cell.angle_gamma   90.00
#
_symmetry.space_group_name_H-M   'P 1'
#
loop_
_entity.id
_entity.type
_entity.pdbx_description
1 polymer ?
#
loop_
_entity_poly.entity_id
_entity_poly.type
_entity_poly.pdbx_seq_one_letter_code
_entity_poly.pdbx_strand_id
1 'polypeptide(L)'
;MRLEGGRGYQIVMTTSLSSDVPVGYFSWAEYDIMAPVPPKTEEALAAAFISNCGARNFRLQALEMLESLDVKIDSYGSCHRNRDGKVDKVETLKRYKFSLAFENSNEEDYVTEKFFQSLVTGAIPVVVGAPNIQEFSPGEGAILHIKELDDVISVAKTMKHIASNPDAFNQSLRWKYDGPSDSFKALIDMAAVHSSCRLCIHIATKIHEKEERTPKFMNRSCSCSSKRGTVYHLFVRERGRFKTESIYLRSDQLTLGALESAVHGKFRSLKHVPVWKDERPSSIRGGDELKVYKIYPIGLTERQALYKFQFSDDAEVARYIKGHPCAKLEVIFV
;
A
#
# COMPACT_ATOMS: atom_id res chain seq x y z
N MET A 1 -20.21 20.85 -0.94
CA MET A 1 -20.75 22.13 -0.44
C MET A 1 -19.56 23.07 -0.22
N ARG A 2 -19.38 24.27 -0.78
CA ARG A 2 -20.18 25.23 -1.60
C ARG A 2 -19.45 25.40 -2.96
N LEU A 3 -20.10 25.33 -4.14
CA LEU A 3 -20.82 26.40 -4.85
C LEU A 3 -20.13 27.78 -4.78
N GLU A 4 -19.19 28.03 -5.71
CA GLU A 4 -19.33 28.99 -6.83
C GLU A 4 -18.05 29.01 -7.70
N GLY A 5 -18.20 28.90 -9.03
CA GLY A 5 -17.23 29.49 -9.99
C GLY A 5 -16.33 28.58 -10.83
N GLY A 6 -16.19 27.28 -10.55
CA GLY A 6 -15.44 26.34 -11.39
C GLY A 6 -15.73 24.90 -10.96
N ARG A 7 -16.25 24.06 -11.87
CA ARG A 7 -16.75 22.71 -11.54
C ARG A 7 -15.59 21.71 -11.35
N GLY A 8 -14.90 21.82 -10.23
CA GLY A 8 -13.93 20.83 -9.75
C GLY A 8 -14.19 20.48 -8.29
N TYR A 9 -13.84 19.27 -7.89
CA TYR A 9 -13.82 18.87 -6.48
C TYR A 9 -12.61 19.53 -5.80
N GLN A 10 -12.78 20.06 -4.57
CA GLN A 10 -11.67 20.66 -3.82
C GLN A 10 -10.74 19.62 -3.19
N ILE A 11 -11.26 18.42 -2.94
CA ILE A 11 -10.56 17.27 -2.38
C ILE A 11 -11.01 16.05 -3.17
N VAL A 12 -10.05 15.26 -3.65
CA VAL A 12 -10.31 14.05 -4.42
C VAL A 12 -10.08 12.82 -3.54
N MET A 13 -11.04 11.90 -3.55
CA MET A 13 -10.99 10.63 -2.83
C MET A 13 -11.34 9.49 -3.81
N THR A 14 -10.33 8.75 -4.25
CA THR A 14 -10.47 7.62 -5.16
C THR A 14 -9.52 6.50 -4.76
N THR A 15 -9.50 5.39 -5.50
CA THR A 15 -8.51 4.32 -5.31
C THR A 15 -7.08 4.77 -5.59
N SER A 16 -6.88 5.83 -6.39
CA SER A 16 -5.53 6.34 -6.69
C SER A 16 -4.82 6.80 -5.43
N LEU A 17 -3.60 6.29 -5.20
CA LEU A 17 -2.75 6.77 -4.12
C LEU A 17 -2.22 8.19 -4.38
N SER A 18 -2.46 8.73 -5.57
CA SER A 18 -2.22 10.15 -5.90
C SER A 18 -3.40 11.06 -5.54
N SER A 19 -4.52 10.51 -5.05
CA SER A 19 -5.64 11.31 -4.52
C SER A 19 -5.22 12.07 -3.26
N ASP A 20 -5.92 13.16 -2.93
CA ASP A 20 -5.72 13.88 -1.65
C ASP A 20 -5.90 12.95 -0.45
N VAL A 21 -6.90 12.05 -0.52
CA VAL A 21 -7.14 10.99 0.48
C VAL A 21 -7.51 9.69 -0.26
N PRO A 22 -6.58 8.76 -0.44
CA PRO A 22 -6.84 7.51 -1.14
C PRO A 22 -7.83 6.62 -0.40
N VAL A 23 -8.70 5.91 -1.13
CA VAL A 23 -9.69 4.96 -0.60
C VAL A 23 -9.51 3.64 -1.34
N GLY A 24 -8.62 2.80 -0.81
CA GLY A 24 -8.33 1.47 -1.37
C GLY A 24 -9.26 0.38 -0.83
N TYR A 25 -9.26 -0.77 -1.49
CA TYR A 25 -10.00 -1.98 -1.10
C TYR A 25 -9.16 -2.92 -0.24
N PHE A 26 -8.36 -2.37 0.67
CA PHE A 26 -7.48 -3.13 1.52
C PHE A 26 -7.57 -2.68 2.96
N SER A 27 -7.58 -3.64 3.87
CA SER A 27 -7.54 -3.42 5.32
C SER A 27 -7.25 -4.76 6.01
N TRP A 28 -6.46 -4.71 7.08
CA TRP A 28 -6.28 -5.86 7.98
C TRP A 28 -7.58 -6.28 8.68
N ALA A 29 -8.50 -5.33 8.90
CA ALA A 29 -9.78 -5.59 9.55
C ALA A 29 -10.81 -6.26 8.63
N GLU A 30 -10.75 -5.98 7.32
CA GLU A 30 -11.70 -6.52 6.34
C GLU A 30 -11.21 -7.82 5.70
N TYR A 31 -9.90 -7.94 5.51
CA TYR A 31 -9.29 -9.09 4.84
C TYR A 31 -8.34 -9.81 5.78
N ASP A 32 -8.63 -11.07 6.09
CA ASP A 32 -7.71 -11.96 6.81
C ASP A 32 -6.58 -12.44 5.87
N ILE A 33 -5.74 -11.49 5.47
CA ILE A 33 -4.66 -11.68 4.49
C ILE A 33 -3.61 -12.67 5.02
N MET A 34 -3.51 -12.84 6.34
CA MET A 34 -2.59 -13.80 6.97
C MET A 34 -3.26 -15.13 7.34
N ALA A 35 -4.50 -15.37 6.89
CA ALA A 35 -5.15 -16.66 7.07
C ALA A 35 -4.26 -17.82 6.57
N PRO A 36 -4.22 -18.96 7.30
CA PRO A 36 -3.49 -20.15 6.88
C PRO A 36 -3.88 -20.60 5.48
N VAL A 37 -2.92 -21.15 4.72
CA VAL A 37 -3.17 -21.65 3.37
C VAL A 37 -3.85 -23.02 3.45
N PRO A 38 -5.11 -23.17 3.01
CA PRO A 38 -5.78 -24.46 3.01
C PRO A 38 -5.27 -25.35 1.86
N PRO A 39 -5.48 -26.69 1.95
CA PRO A 39 -5.18 -27.60 0.85
C PRO A 39 -5.89 -27.21 -0.45
N LYS A 40 -5.14 -27.25 -1.55
CA LYS A 40 -5.67 -26.98 -2.90
C LYS A 40 -6.19 -28.30 -3.48
N THR A 41 -7.50 -28.38 -3.67
CA THR A 41 -8.23 -29.64 -3.93
C THR A 41 -8.87 -29.70 -5.31
N GLU A 42 -8.95 -28.57 -6.02
CA GLU A 42 -9.52 -28.53 -7.37
C GLU A 42 -8.48 -28.92 -8.43
N GLU A 43 -8.92 -29.70 -9.41
CA GLU A 43 -8.09 -30.14 -10.55
C GLU A 43 -7.81 -29.00 -11.54
N ALA A 44 -8.76 -28.09 -11.71
CA ALA A 44 -8.53 -26.88 -12.50
C ALA A 44 -7.53 -25.97 -11.79
N LEU A 45 -6.62 -25.36 -12.57
CA LEU A 45 -5.51 -24.59 -12.02
C LEU A 45 -6.03 -23.31 -11.36
N ALA A 46 -7.00 -22.65 -12.00
CA ALA A 46 -7.51 -21.35 -11.59
C ALA A 46 -9.03 -21.30 -11.54
N ALA A 47 -9.55 -20.38 -10.74
CA ALA A 47 -10.96 -19.99 -10.76
C ALA A 47 -11.13 -18.52 -11.15
N ALA A 48 -12.22 -18.24 -11.85
CA ALA A 48 -12.59 -16.91 -12.33
C ALA A 48 -14.01 -16.52 -11.89
N PHE A 49 -14.15 -15.34 -11.29
CA PHE A 49 -15.44 -14.77 -10.86
C PHE A 49 -15.72 -13.46 -11.59
N ILE A 50 -15.81 -13.53 -12.92
CA ILE A 50 -15.99 -12.37 -13.79
C ILE A 50 -17.43 -12.32 -14.27
N SER A 51 -18.18 -11.30 -13.86
CA SER A 51 -19.61 -11.13 -14.23
C SER A 51 -19.89 -9.94 -15.14
N ASN A 52 -18.95 -9.00 -15.28
CA ASN A 52 -19.09 -7.87 -16.18
C ASN A 52 -18.39 -8.17 -17.52
N CYS A 53 -19.09 -8.69 -18.52
CA CYS A 53 -18.44 -9.06 -19.78
C CYS A 53 -18.16 -7.87 -20.72
N GLY A 54 -18.62 -6.67 -20.34
CA GLY A 54 -18.47 -5.43 -21.12
C GLY A 54 -17.33 -4.52 -20.66
N ALA A 55 -16.40 -5.02 -19.85
CA ALA A 55 -15.22 -4.25 -19.47
C ALA A 55 -14.38 -3.88 -20.71
N ARG A 56 -13.95 -2.62 -20.79
CA ARG A 56 -13.18 -2.08 -21.92
C ARG A 56 -11.67 -2.25 -21.69
N ASN A 57 -11.24 -3.47 -21.43
CA ASN A 57 -9.83 -3.86 -21.35
C ASN A 57 -9.65 -5.27 -21.95
N PHE A 58 -8.42 -5.78 -21.92
CA PHE A 58 -8.08 -7.04 -22.61
C PHE A 58 -8.34 -8.31 -21.78
N ARG A 59 -9.07 -8.21 -20.66
CA ARG A 59 -9.15 -9.29 -19.66
C ARG A 59 -9.86 -10.56 -20.14
N LEU A 60 -10.85 -10.43 -21.02
CA LEU A 60 -11.56 -11.58 -21.58
C LEU A 60 -10.70 -12.25 -22.66
N GLN A 61 -10.00 -11.48 -23.50
CA GLN A 61 -9.02 -12.06 -24.43
C GLN A 61 -7.91 -12.79 -23.66
N ALA A 62 -7.43 -12.24 -22.54
CA ALA A 62 -6.45 -12.92 -21.70
C ALA A 62 -7.00 -14.25 -21.12
N LEU A 63 -8.26 -14.28 -20.67
CA LEU A 63 -8.93 -15.50 -20.21
C LEU A 63 -8.99 -16.55 -21.34
N GLU A 64 -9.50 -16.17 -22.51
CA GLU A 64 -9.61 -17.04 -23.69
C GLU A 64 -8.24 -17.59 -24.12
N MET A 65 -7.21 -16.73 -24.11
CA MET A 65 -5.84 -17.13 -24.44
C MET A 65 -5.27 -18.11 -23.42
N LEU A 66 -5.47 -17.89 -22.11
CA LEU A 66 -5.07 -18.86 -21.09
C LEU A 66 -5.75 -20.22 -21.29
N GLU A 67 -7.05 -20.23 -21.57
CA GLU A 67 -7.80 -21.47 -21.88
C GLU A 67 -7.24 -22.16 -23.14
N SER A 68 -6.95 -21.40 -24.20
CA SER A 68 -6.37 -21.93 -25.45
C SER A 68 -4.97 -22.52 -25.27
N LEU A 69 -4.24 -22.04 -24.27
CA LEU A 69 -2.93 -22.54 -23.85
C LEU A 69 -3.05 -23.71 -22.86
N ASP A 70 -4.23 -24.33 -22.75
CA ASP A 70 -4.51 -25.50 -21.92
C ASP A 70 -4.26 -25.22 -20.42
N VAL A 71 -4.58 -23.99 -19.97
CA VAL A 71 -4.80 -23.71 -18.55
C VAL A 71 -6.26 -23.99 -18.25
N LYS A 72 -6.54 -25.04 -17.46
CA LYS A 72 -7.90 -25.35 -17.02
C LYS A 72 -8.39 -24.29 -16.02
N ILE A 73 -9.47 -23.60 -16.37
CA ILE A 73 -10.04 -22.49 -15.60
C ILE A 73 -11.52 -22.77 -15.34
N ASP A 74 -11.91 -22.74 -14.08
CA ASP A 74 -13.30 -22.83 -13.67
C ASP A 74 -13.89 -21.41 -13.53
N SER A 75 -14.81 -21.06 -14.43
CA SER A 75 -15.48 -19.77 -14.48
C SER A 75 -16.86 -19.85 -13.83
N TYR A 76 -17.00 -19.19 -12.69
CA TYR A 76 -18.22 -19.13 -11.86
C TYR A 76 -19.06 -17.87 -12.13
N GLY A 77 -18.42 -16.80 -12.63
CA GLY A 77 -19.09 -15.55 -12.99
C GLY A 77 -19.93 -15.66 -14.27
N SER A 78 -20.66 -14.60 -14.62
CA SER A 78 -21.51 -14.58 -15.82
C SER A 78 -20.76 -14.71 -17.15
N CYS A 79 -19.46 -14.41 -17.18
CA CYS A 79 -18.62 -14.54 -18.37
C CYS A 79 -17.98 -15.94 -18.42
N HIS A 80 -17.99 -16.58 -19.61
CA HIS A 80 -17.62 -17.99 -19.87
C HIS A 80 -18.50 -19.02 -19.13
N ARG A 81 -18.72 -18.84 -17.82
CA ARG A 81 -19.67 -19.57 -16.96
C ARG A 81 -19.73 -21.08 -17.21
N ASN A 82 -18.61 -21.76 -17.02
CA ASN A 82 -18.54 -23.23 -17.15
C ASN A 82 -18.81 -23.98 -15.82
N ARG A 83 -18.99 -23.24 -14.71
CA ARG A 83 -19.44 -23.75 -13.40
C ARG A 83 -20.67 -22.98 -12.90
N ASP A 84 -21.40 -23.57 -11.95
CA ASP A 84 -22.52 -22.87 -11.30
C ASP A 84 -22.02 -21.82 -10.31
N GLY A 85 -22.42 -20.56 -10.51
CA GLY A 85 -22.01 -19.42 -9.70
C GLY A 85 -22.71 -19.31 -8.34
N LYS A 86 -23.64 -20.22 -7.99
CA LYS A 86 -24.30 -20.26 -6.67
C LYS A 86 -23.38 -20.85 -5.60
N VAL A 87 -22.23 -20.23 -5.39
CA VAL A 87 -21.21 -20.65 -4.42
C VAL A 87 -20.74 -19.47 -3.59
N ASP A 88 -20.20 -19.75 -2.40
CA ASP A 88 -19.40 -18.77 -1.69
C ASP A 88 -18.06 -18.59 -2.42
N LYS A 89 -17.78 -17.35 -2.84
CA LYS A 89 -16.59 -17.03 -3.63
C LYS A 89 -15.29 -17.32 -2.88
N VAL A 90 -15.19 -16.89 -1.62
CA VAL A 90 -13.95 -16.99 -0.85
C VAL A 90 -13.69 -18.46 -0.49
N GLU A 91 -14.70 -19.18 -0.02
CA GLU A 91 -14.57 -20.62 0.27
C GLU A 91 -14.28 -21.45 -0.98
N THR A 92 -14.77 -21.02 -2.14
CA THR A 92 -14.42 -21.67 -3.42
C THR A 92 -12.98 -21.41 -3.82
N LEU A 93 -12.53 -20.15 -3.79
CA LEU A 93 -11.16 -19.77 -4.14
C LEU A 93 -10.10 -20.45 -3.25
N LYS A 94 -10.42 -20.78 -1.99
CA LYS A 94 -9.53 -21.54 -1.10
C LYS A 94 -9.05 -22.85 -1.71
N ARG A 95 -9.85 -23.50 -2.56
CA ARG A 95 -9.53 -24.80 -3.16
C ARG A 95 -8.63 -24.72 -4.39
N TYR A 96 -8.44 -23.53 -4.97
CA TYR A 96 -7.65 -23.32 -6.19
C TYR A 96 -6.23 -22.82 -5.88
N LYS A 97 -5.27 -23.20 -6.74
CA LYS A 97 -3.89 -22.68 -6.69
C LYS A 97 -3.84 -21.22 -7.14
N PHE A 98 -4.60 -20.90 -8.18
CA PHE A 98 -4.64 -19.55 -8.76
C PHE A 98 -6.05 -18.95 -8.71
N SER A 99 -6.10 -17.63 -8.60
CA SER A 99 -7.33 -16.84 -8.68
C SER A 99 -7.15 -15.79 -9.77
N LEU A 100 -8.07 -15.73 -10.74
CA LEU A 100 -8.03 -14.69 -11.77
C LEU A 100 -8.59 -13.37 -11.20
N ALA A 101 -7.69 -12.53 -10.71
CA ALA A 101 -7.99 -11.22 -10.17
C ALA A 101 -8.02 -10.16 -11.28
N PHE A 102 -8.94 -10.34 -12.24
CA PHE A 102 -9.04 -9.50 -13.43
C PHE A 102 -9.96 -8.29 -13.19
N GLU A 103 -9.38 -7.09 -13.21
CA GLU A 103 -10.08 -5.84 -13.01
C GLU A 103 -10.88 -5.39 -14.22
N ASN A 104 -11.83 -4.48 -14.00
CA ASN A 104 -12.67 -3.93 -15.08
C ASN A 104 -11.94 -2.88 -15.95
N SER A 105 -10.82 -2.33 -15.46
CA SER A 105 -10.00 -1.34 -16.12
C SER A 105 -8.53 -1.49 -15.69
N ASN A 106 -7.62 -0.93 -16.48
CA ASN A 106 -6.17 -1.01 -16.25
C ASN A 106 -5.64 0.34 -15.73
N GLU A 107 -6.27 0.85 -14.67
CA GLU A 107 -5.93 2.15 -14.09
C GLU A 107 -4.87 2.00 -13.00
N GLU A 108 -3.96 2.98 -12.88
CA GLU A 108 -3.00 3.03 -11.77
C GLU A 108 -3.75 2.93 -10.44
N ASP A 109 -3.32 2.01 -9.57
CA ASP A 109 -3.86 1.76 -8.21
C ASP A 109 -5.28 1.23 -8.12
N TYR A 110 -5.90 0.93 -9.26
CA TYR A 110 -7.20 0.29 -9.25
C TYR A 110 -7.02 -1.20 -8.93
N VAL A 111 -6.88 -1.49 -7.64
CA VAL A 111 -6.73 -2.84 -7.06
C VAL A 111 -7.86 -3.06 -6.08
N THR A 112 -8.73 -4.03 -6.38
CA THR A 112 -10.00 -4.22 -5.66
C THR A 112 -10.01 -5.50 -4.82
N GLU A 113 -11.19 -5.86 -4.31
CA GLU A 113 -11.42 -7.09 -3.54
C GLU A 113 -10.95 -8.34 -4.27
N LYS A 114 -10.92 -8.35 -5.62
CA LYS A 114 -10.46 -9.50 -6.41
C LYS A 114 -9.04 -9.90 -6.06
N PHE A 115 -8.16 -8.92 -5.92
CA PHE A 115 -6.76 -9.14 -5.57
C PHE A 115 -6.65 -9.59 -4.11
N PHE A 116 -7.20 -8.82 -3.18
CA PHE A 116 -7.05 -9.08 -1.74
C PHE A 116 -7.73 -10.39 -1.30
N GLN A 117 -8.89 -10.74 -1.85
CA GLN A 117 -9.53 -12.04 -1.60
C GLN A 117 -8.66 -13.20 -2.07
N SER A 118 -7.90 -13.04 -3.16
CA SER A 118 -6.95 -14.08 -3.60
C SER A 118 -5.86 -14.32 -2.55
N LEU A 119 -5.34 -13.24 -1.94
CA LEU A 119 -4.36 -13.34 -0.86
C LEU A 119 -4.96 -14.01 0.38
N VAL A 120 -6.17 -13.63 0.79
CA VAL A 120 -6.90 -14.26 1.92
C VAL A 120 -7.01 -15.77 1.72
N THR A 121 -7.36 -16.22 0.51
CA THR A 121 -7.62 -17.63 0.21
C THR A 121 -6.34 -18.47 0.05
N GLY A 122 -5.16 -17.84 0.13
CA GLY A 122 -3.89 -18.47 -0.17
C GLY A 122 -3.80 -18.95 -1.62
N ALA A 123 -4.49 -18.28 -2.54
CA ALA A 123 -4.36 -18.49 -3.97
C ALA A 123 -3.40 -17.45 -4.53
N ILE A 124 -2.62 -17.80 -5.54
CA ILE A 124 -1.73 -16.87 -6.23
C ILE A 124 -2.60 -16.05 -7.21
N PRO A 125 -2.71 -14.72 -7.04
CA PRO A 125 -3.46 -13.89 -7.95
C PRO A 125 -2.77 -13.83 -9.32
N VAL A 126 -3.55 -14.08 -10.37
CA VAL A 126 -3.20 -13.77 -11.76
C VAL A 126 -3.96 -12.51 -12.14
N VAL A 127 -3.24 -11.44 -12.47
CA VAL A 127 -3.81 -10.09 -12.53
C VAL A 127 -3.79 -9.56 -13.95
N VAL A 128 -4.94 -9.03 -14.37
CA VAL A 128 -5.09 -8.05 -15.45
C VAL A 128 -5.72 -6.83 -14.80
N GLY A 129 -5.04 -5.69 -14.80
CA GLY A 129 -5.53 -4.51 -14.07
C GLY A 129 -4.47 -3.42 -13.94
N ALA A 130 -4.25 -2.93 -12.73
CA ALA A 130 -3.33 -1.84 -12.45
C ALA A 130 -1.91 -2.12 -13.00
N PRO A 131 -1.35 -1.25 -13.86
CA PRO A 131 -0.02 -1.46 -14.45
C PRO A 131 1.11 -1.56 -13.42
N ASN A 132 0.89 -0.98 -12.23
CA ASN A 132 1.81 -0.95 -11.09
C ASN A 132 1.47 -2.01 -10.02
N ILE A 133 0.74 -3.08 -10.34
CA ILE A 133 0.30 -4.10 -9.37
C ILE A 133 1.44 -4.70 -8.52
N GLN A 134 2.68 -4.70 -9.01
CA GLN A 134 3.83 -5.18 -8.24
C GLN A 134 4.04 -4.40 -6.93
N GLU A 135 3.63 -3.14 -6.86
CA GLU A 135 3.66 -2.31 -5.64
C GLU A 135 2.66 -2.77 -4.56
N PHE A 136 1.68 -3.60 -4.95
CA PHE A 136 0.67 -4.22 -4.09
C PHE A 136 1.02 -5.68 -3.76
N SER A 137 2.15 -6.20 -4.26
CA SER A 137 2.56 -7.58 -3.99
C SER A 137 3.02 -7.74 -2.53
N PRO A 138 2.54 -8.77 -1.80
CA PRO A 138 2.99 -9.02 -0.42
C PRO A 138 4.43 -9.56 -0.34
N GLY A 139 4.98 -10.04 -1.45
CA GLY A 139 6.34 -10.58 -1.52
C GLY A 139 6.78 -10.89 -2.94
N GLU A 140 8.04 -11.27 -3.10
CA GLU A 140 8.57 -11.68 -4.40
C GLU A 140 7.91 -12.99 -4.88
N GLY A 141 7.53 -13.03 -6.15
CA GLY A 141 6.88 -14.21 -6.75
C GLY A 141 5.47 -14.52 -6.23
N ALA A 142 4.87 -13.62 -5.45
CA ALA A 142 3.55 -13.81 -4.85
C ALA A 142 2.39 -13.56 -5.81
N ILE A 143 2.64 -12.92 -6.96
CA ILE A 143 1.61 -12.55 -7.94
C ILE A 143 2.11 -12.85 -9.37
N LEU A 144 1.18 -13.11 -10.29
CA LEU A 144 1.45 -13.19 -11.73
C LEU A 144 0.72 -12.03 -12.42
N HIS A 145 1.43 -11.20 -13.16
CA HIS A 145 0.86 -10.03 -13.83
C HIS A 145 0.87 -10.24 -15.35
N ILE A 146 -0.31 -10.12 -15.96
CA ILE A 146 -0.49 -10.04 -17.41
C ILE A 146 -0.69 -8.55 -17.72
N LYS A 147 0.39 -7.87 -18.10
CA LYS A 147 0.38 -6.43 -18.40
C LYS A 147 -0.17 -6.17 -19.79
N GLU A 148 0.12 -7.06 -20.73
CA GLU A 148 -0.39 -7.07 -22.09
C GLU A 148 -0.62 -8.51 -22.59
N LEU A 149 -1.27 -8.67 -23.75
CA LEU A 149 -1.65 -10.01 -24.24
C LEU A 149 -0.45 -10.90 -24.55
N ASP A 150 0.68 -10.32 -24.93
CA ASP A 150 1.90 -11.07 -25.22
C ASP A 150 2.48 -11.75 -23.97
N ASP A 151 2.16 -11.25 -22.77
CA ASP A 151 2.59 -11.86 -21.50
C ASP A 151 1.87 -13.19 -21.23
N VAL A 152 0.67 -13.40 -21.79
CA VAL A 152 -0.21 -14.54 -21.46
C VAL A 152 0.50 -15.88 -21.66
N ILE A 153 1.33 -16.01 -22.70
CA ILE A 153 2.09 -17.23 -22.98
C ILE A 153 3.08 -17.54 -21.84
N SER A 154 3.83 -16.51 -21.41
CA SER A 154 4.82 -16.65 -20.33
C SER A 154 4.14 -16.92 -18.97
N VAL A 155 3.01 -16.27 -18.72
CA VAL A 155 2.21 -16.46 -17.50
C VAL A 155 1.59 -17.84 -17.47
N ALA A 156 1.01 -18.34 -18.56
CA ALA A 156 0.48 -19.70 -18.66
C ALA A 156 1.57 -20.76 -18.37
N LYS A 157 2.76 -20.58 -18.95
CA LYS A 157 3.91 -21.45 -18.68
C LYS A 157 4.29 -21.45 -17.19
N THR A 158 4.32 -20.26 -16.58
CA THR A 158 4.62 -20.09 -15.16
C THR A 158 3.55 -20.72 -14.26
N MET A 159 2.28 -20.55 -14.59
CA MET A 159 1.16 -21.19 -13.89
C MET A 159 1.29 -22.71 -13.90
N LYS A 160 1.57 -23.32 -15.07
CA LYS A 160 1.77 -24.78 -15.20
C LYS A 160 3.00 -25.27 -14.44
N HIS A 161 4.09 -24.49 -14.43
CA HIS A 161 5.28 -24.81 -13.66
C HIS A 161 5.00 -24.81 -12.15
N ILE A 162 4.42 -23.72 -11.62
CA ILE A 162 4.04 -23.61 -10.21
C ILE A 162 3.01 -24.69 -9.84
N ALA A 163 2.06 -25.00 -10.73
CA ALA A 163 1.05 -26.03 -10.48
C ALA A 163 1.65 -27.44 -10.36
N SER A 164 2.71 -27.74 -11.09
CA SER A 164 3.37 -29.07 -11.08
C SER A 164 4.54 -29.17 -10.10
N ASN A 165 4.99 -28.05 -9.52
CA ASN A 165 6.12 -27.99 -8.60
C ASN A 165 5.70 -27.47 -7.21
N PRO A 166 5.58 -28.34 -6.19
CA PRO A 166 5.24 -27.95 -4.83
C PRO A 166 6.18 -26.90 -4.22
N ASP A 167 7.48 -26.97 -4.52
CA ASP A 167 8.46 -26.03 -3.99
C ASP A 167 8.25 -24.62 -4.58
N ALA A 168 7.98 -24.55 -5.88
CA ALA A 168 7.66 -23.28 -6.54
C ALA A 168 6.35 -22.68 -5.99
N PHE A 169 5.33 -23.50 -5.75
CA PHE A 169 4.07 -23.05 -5.13
C PHE A 169 4.28 -22.55 -3.70
N ASN A 170 5.02 -23.30 -2.88
CA ASN A 170 5.35 -22.90 -1.51
C ASN A 170 6.18 -21.62 -1.49
N GLN A 171 7.12 -21.46 -2.42
CA GLN A 171 7.93 -20.24 -2.55
C GLN A 171 7.08 -19.01 -2.87
N SER A 172 6.09 -19.13 -3.78
CA SER A 172 5.14 -18.04 -4.08
C SER A 172 4.27 -17.63 -2.89
N LEU A 173 4.03 -18.54 -1.93
CA LEU A 173 3.24 -18.28 -0.74
C LEU A 173 4.10 -18.10 0.52
N ARG A 174 5.43 -18.03 0.39
CA ARG A 174 6.36 -17.95 1.52
C ARG A 174 6.09 -16.77 2.45
N TRP A 175 5.63 -15.65 1.89
CA TRP A 175 5.24 -14.44 2.63
C TRP A 175 4.11 -14.69 3.66
N LYS A 176 3.31 -15.76 3.52
CA LYS A 176 2.31 -16.16 4.52
C LYS A 176 2.94 -16.65 5.83
N TYR A 177 4.18 -17.11 5.78
CA TYR A 177 4.91 -17.69 6.91
C TYR A 177 5.96 -16.72 7.44
N ASP A 178 6.76 -16.15 6.53
CA ASP A 178 7.84 -15.21 6.89
C ASP A 178 7.30 -13.81 7.23
N GLY A 179 6.06 -13.53 6.83
CA GLY A 179 5.44 -12.21 6.86
C GLY A 179 5.59 -11.46 5.53
N PRO A 180 4.68 -10.52 5.24
CA PRO A 180 4.75 -9.72 4.04
C PRO A 180 5.87 -8.67 4.11
N SER A 181 6.26 -8.15 2.95
CA SER A 181 7.26 -7.09 2.82
C SER A 181 6.88 -5.83 3.60
N ASP A 182 7.88 -5.06 4.01
CA ASP A 182 7.65 -3.77 4.67
C ASP A 182 6.89 -2.78 3.79
N SER A 183 7.11 -2.80 2.47
CA SER A 183 6.34 -1.98 1.54
C SER A 183 4.87 -2.36 1.51
N PHE A 184 4.55 -3.65 1.52
CA PHE A 184 3.18 -4.12 1.60
C PHE A 184 2.53 -3.73 2.92
N LYS A 185 3.21 -3.95 4.06
CA LYS A 185 2.71 -3.51 5.37
C LYS A 185 2.44 -2.00 5.38
N ALA A 186 3.40 -1.20 4.93
CA ALA A 186 3.24 0.25 4.81
C ALA A 186 2.08 0.65 3.88
N LEU A 187 1.75 -0.12 2.86
CA LEU A 187 0.55 0.13 2.05
C LEU A 187 -0.73 -0.16 2.84
N ILE A 188 -0.87 -1.38 3.38
CA ILE A 188 -2.10 -1.83 4.04
C ILE A 188 -2.39 -1.04 5.33
N ASP A 189 -1.35 -0.68 6.08
CA ASP A 189 -1.48 0.08 7.33
C ASP A 189 -2.09 1.48 7.13
N MET A 190 -2.14 2.00 5.90
CA MET A 190 -2.89 3.24 5.61
C MET A 190 -4.37 3.09 6.00
N ALA A 191 -4.93 1.90 5.86
CA ALA A 191 -6.33 1.62 6.18
C ALA A 191 -6.60 1.43 7.68
N ALA A 192 -5.55 1.36 8.52
CA ALA A 192 -5.72 1.33 9.98
C ALA A 192 -6.40 2.62 10.50
N VAL A 193 -6.30 3.71 9.73
CA VAL A 193 -7.07 4.93 9.98
C VAL A 193 -8.13 5.05 8.91
N HIS A 194 -9.40 5.02 9.33
CA HIS A 194 -10.55 5.11 8.44
C HIS A 194 -10.46 6.35 7.53
N SER A 195 -10.93 6.23 6.29
CA SER A 195 -10.80 7.28 5.26
C SER A 195 -11.39 8.63 5.67
N SER A 196 -12.47 8.64 6.45
CA SER A 196 -13.06 9.85 7.03
C SER A 196 -12.11 10.56 8.01
N CYS A 197 -11.40 9.81 8.85
CA CYS A 197 -10.41 10.36 9.78
C CYS A 197 -9.19 10.91 9.02
N ARG A 198 -8.73 10.19 7.99
CA ARG A 198 -7.65 10.68 7.11
C ARG A 198 -8.06 11.96 6.38
N LEU A 199 -9.31 12.08 5.96
CA LEU A 199 -9.87 13.33 5.41
C LEU A 199 -9.83 14.47 6.43
N CYS A 200 -10.22 14.24 7.68
CA CYS A 200 -10.11 15.24 8.75
C CYS A 200 -8.66 15.67 8.97
N ILE A 201 -7.71 14.72 9.00
CA ILE A 201 -6.27 15.00 9.15
C ILE A 201 -5.77 15.85 7.97
N HIS A 202 -6.15 15.50 6.74
CA HIS A 202 -5.77 16.24 5.53
C HIS A 202 -6.29 17.68 5.58
N ILE A 203 -7.58 17.86 5.86
CA ILE A 203 -8.21 19.20 5.95
C ILE A 203 -7.55 20.02 7.05
N ALA A 204 -7.40 19.46 8.25
CA ALA A 204 -6.81 20.16 9.38
C ALA A 204 -5.34 20.53 9.13
N THR A 205 -4.60 19.66 8.42
CA THR A 205 -3.22 19.95 8.00
C THR A 205 -3.17 21.15 7.04
N LYS A 206 -4.02 21.17 6.01
CA LYS A 206 -4.11 22.31 5.07
C LYS A 206 -4.55 23.61 5.75
N ILE A 207 -5.45 23.55 6.73
CA ILE A 207 -5.85 24.71 7.53
C ILE A 207 -4.66 25.25 8.34
N HIS A 208 -3.96 24.38 9.09
CA HIS A 208 -2.78 24.78 9.87
C HIS A 208 -1.67 25.37 9.00
N GLU A 209 -1.38 24.77 7.84
CA GLU A 209 -0.39 25.32 6.90
C GLU A 209 -0.76 26.72 6.41
N LYS A 210 -2.06 26.99 6.22
CA LYS A 210 -2.55 28.32 5.84
C LYS A 210 -2.40 29.32 7.00
N GLU A 211 -2.74 28.90 8.22
CA GLU A 211 -2.62 29.74 9.42
C GLU A 211 -1.16 30.09 9.75
N GLU A 212 -0.25 29.15 9.57
CA GLU A 212 1.19 29.36 9.84
C GLU A 212 1.87 30.30 8.86
N ARG A 213 1.28 30.52 7.67
CA ARG A 213 1.73 31.54 6.72
C ARG A 213 1.34 32.97 7.14
N THR A 214 0.59 33.14 8.22
CA THR A 214 0.23 34.46 8.73
C THR A 214 1.41 35.09 9.51
N PRO A 215 1.53 36.43 9.57
CA PRO A 215 2.63 37.11 10.26
C PRO A 215 2.80 36.71 11.73
N LYS A 216 1.71 36.31 12.39
CA LYS A 216 1.70 35.84 13.78
C LYS A 216 2.62 34.62 13.99
N PHE A 217 2.71 33.74 13.01
CA PHE A 217 3.48 32.49 13.11
C PHE A 217 4.84 32.56 12.43
N MET A 218 5.01 33.44 11.43
CA MET A 218 6.30 33.63 10.74
C MET A 218 7.43 34.11 11.66
N ASN A 219 7.11 34.76 12.78
CA ASN A 219 8.11 35.23 13.75
C ASN A 219 8.64 34.13 14.70
N ARG A 220 8.17 32.88 14.59
CA ARG A 220 8.61 31.78 15.45
C ARG A 220 9.98 31.27 14.98
N SER A 221 11.01 31.40 15.83
CA SER A 221 12.33 30.83 15.54
C SER A 221 12.30 29.31 15.66
N CYS A 222 12.54 28.61 14.55
CA CYS A 222 12.70 27.15 14.49
C CYS A 222 14.15 26.70 14.31
N SER A 223 15.07 27.62 14.57
CA SER A 223 16.48 27.30 14.78
C SER A 223 17.05 28.17 15.90
N CYS A 224 18.12 27.69 16.52
CA CYS A 224 18.86 28.44 17.52
C CYS A 224 20.35 28.31 17.19
N SER A 225 20.99 29.43 16.87
CA SER A 225 22.41 29.49 16.52
C SER A 225 23.23 29.94 17.73
N SER A 226 24.31 29.22 18.01
CA SER A 226 25.26 29.52 19.07
C SER A 226 26.70 29.33 18.58
N LYS A 227 27.69 29.62 19.44
CA LYS A 227 29.10 29.33 19.16
C LYS A 227 29.38 27.83 18.92
N ARG A 228 28.49 26.94 19.39
CA ARG A 228 28.59 25.47 19.22
C ARG A 228 27.88 24.94 17.98
N GLY A 229 27.37 25.83 17.12
CA GLY A 229 26.59 25.48 15.94
C GLY A 229 25.11 25.82 16.07
N THR A 230 24.33 25.41 15.06
CA THR A 230 22.89 25.66 14.96
C THR A 230 22.12 24.40 15.32
N VAL A 231 21.09 24.54 16.15
CA VAL A 231 20.10 23.49 16.41
C VAL A 231 18.85 23.82 15.61
N TYR A 232 18.37 22.87 14.81
CA TYR A 232 17.15 22.95 14.04
C TYR A 232 16.02 22.25 14.79
N HIS A 233 14.88 22.90 14.89
CA HIS A 233 13.65 22.34 15.46
C HIS A 233 12.77 21.83 14.31
N LEU A 234 12.44 20.54 14.36
CA LEU A 234 11.59 19.88 13.38
C LEU A 234 10.35 19.31 14.08
N PHE A 235 9.29 19.13 13.30
CA PHE A 235 8.05 18.49 13.73
C PHE A 235 7.89 17.18 12.99
N VAL A 236 7.64 16.10 13.71
CA VAL A 236 7.41 14.78 13.12
C VAL A 236 6.13 14.17 13.67
N ARG A 237 5.31 13.54 12.82
CA ARG A 237 4.18 12.73 13.26
C ARG A 237 4.20 11.37 12.58
N GLU A 238 3.60 10.38 13.22
CA GLU A 238 3.28 9.13 12.52
C GLU A 238 2.21 9.39 11.46
N ARG A 239 2.36 8.79 10.27
CA ARG A 239 1.31 8.79 9.24
C ARG A 239 -0.01 8.30 9.83
N GLY A 240 -1.10 9.03 9.59
CA GLY A 240 -2.43 8.74 10.15
C GLY A 240 -2.67 9.35 11.54
N ARG A 241 -1.71 10.08 12.11
CA ARG A 241 -1.93 10.93 13.30
C ARG A 241 -1.94 12.41 12.92
N PHE A 242 -2.68 13.20 13.69
CA PHE A 242 -2.73 14.64 13.49
C PHE A 242 -1.60 15.39 14.20
N LYS A 243 -1.37 15.07 15.48
CA LYS A 243 -0.42 15.77 16.35
C LYS A 243 1.02 15.46 15.95
N THR A 244 1.86 16.50 15.93
CA THR A 244 3.30 16.38 15.72
C THR A 244 4.06 16.43 17.04
N GLU A 245 5.22 15.81 17.02
CA GLU A 245 6.21 15.77 18.08
C GLU A 245 7.44 16.59 17.70
N SER A 246 8.02 17.28 18.67
CA SER A 246 9.25 18.06 18.49
C SER A 246 10.47 17.15 18.51
N ILE A 247 11.33 17.29 17.51
CA ILE A 247 12.69 16.74 17.50
C ILE A 247 13.70 17.85 17.17
N TYR A 248 14.95 17.63 17.54
CA TYR A 248 16.02 18.60 17.38
C TYR A 248 17.24 17.95 16.74
N LEU A 249 17.77 18.57 15.69
CA LEU A 249 19.00 18.14 15.03
C LEU A 249 20.03 19.26 15.03
N ARG A 250 21.29 18.93 15.30
CA ARG A 250 22.39 19.89 15.23
C ARG A 250 22.92 20.01 13.80
N SER A 251 23.53 21.14 13.49
CA SER A 251 24.09 21.45 12.16
C SER A 251 25.19 20.48 11.71
N ASP A 252 25.88 19.84 12.65
CA ASP A 252 26.90 18.80 12.42
C ASP A 252 26.30 17.38 12.32
N GLN A 253 24.98 17.23 12.49
CA GLN A 253 24.25 15.95 12.50
C GLN A 253 23.05 15.97 11.55
N LEU A 254 23.14 16.70 10.44
CA LEU A 254 22.09 16.74 9.42
C LEU A 254 22.23 15.57 8.43
N THR A 255 22.20 14.35 8.97
CA THR A 255 22.30 13.10 8.21
C THR A 255 21.01 12.30 8.30
N LEU A 256 20.78 11.39 7.37
CA LEU A 256 19.60 10.51 7.38
C LEU A 256 19.58 9.64 8.65
N GLY A 257 20.71 9.03 9.00
CA GLY A 257 20.81 8.20 10.21
C GLY A 257 20.58 8.98 11.51
N ALA A 258 21.00 10.25 11.58
CA ALA A 258 20.72 11.10 12.74
C ALA A 258 19.24 11.50 12.81
N LEU A 259 18.61 11.78 11.66
CA LEU A 259 17.16 12.05 11.58
C LEU A 259 16.35 10.83 12.04
N GLU A 260 16.66 9.65 11.51
CA GLU A 260 16.02 8.38 11.92
C GLU A 260 16.22 8.11 13.41
N SER A 261 17.44 8.28 13.92
CA SER A 261 17.75 8.10 15.34
C SER A 261 16.99 9.08 16.23
N ALA A 262 16.84 10.34 15.81
CA ALA A 262 16.08 11.35 16.55
C ALA A 262 14.58 11.04 16.57
N VAL A 263 14.01 10.62 15.43
CA VAL A 263 12.62 10.15 15.34
C VAL A 263 12.42 8.94 16.24
N HIS A 264 13.21 7.89 16.04
CA HIS A 264 13.12 6.66 16.83
C HIS A 264 13.26 6.92 18.34
N GLY A 265 14.27 7.69 18.75
CA GLY A 265 14.49 8.06 20.15
C GLY A 265 13.32 8.84 20.75
N LYS A 266 12.75 9.79 20.00
CA LYS A 266 11.58 10.56 20.44
C LYS A 266 10.35 9.67 20.61
N PHE A 267 9.98 8.88 19.61
CA PHE A 267 8.78 8.04 19.70
C PHE A 267 8.93 6.92 20.74
N ARG A 268 10.13 6.36 20.92
CA ARG A 268 10.42 5.40 22.00
C ARG A 268 10.28 6.03 23.39
N SER A 269 10.77 7.27 23.57
CA SER A 269 10.64 7.99 24.86
C SER A 269 9.18 8.22 25.27
N LEU A 270 8.28 8.32 24.29
CA LEU A 270 6.85 8.49 24.48
C LEU A 270 6.11 7.16 24.70
N LYS A 271 6.80 6.01 24.64
CA LYS A 271 6.19 4.67 24.59
C LYS A 271 5.10 4.61 23.50
N HIS A 272 5.43 5.14 22.34
CA HIS A 272 4.48 5.29 21.25
C HIS A 272 3.98 3.95 20.73
N VAL A 273 2.67 3.86 20.50
CA VAL A 273 2.03 2.70 19.86
C VAL A 273 1.61 3.10 18.45
N PRO A 274 2.13 2.43 17.40
CA PRO A 274 1.75 2.73 16.02
C PRO A 274 0.26 2.58 15.76
N VAL A 275 -0.32 3.39 14.87
CA VAL A 275 -1.76 3.38 14.56
C VAL A 275 -2.25 2.02 14.04
N TRP A 276 -1.37 1.25 13.41
CA TRP A 276 -1.68 -0.07 12.85
C TRP A 276 -1.59 -1.22 13.86
N LYS A 277 -1.08 -0.97 15.08
CA LYS A 277 -0.71 -2.05 16.03
C LYS A 277 -1.87 -2.98 16.34
N ASP A 278 -3.04 -2.43 16.65
CA ASP A 278 -4.21 -3.21 17.04
C ASP A 278 -4.92 -3.85 15.85
N GLU A 279 -4.80 -3.22 14.67
CA GLU A 279 -5.41 -3.68 13.42
C GLU A 279 -4.64 -4.84 12.78
N ARG A 280 -3.31 -4.90 12.94
CA ARG A 280 -2.52 -6.00 12.37
C ARG A 280 -2.87 -7.34 13.03
N PRO A 281 -2.94 -8.43 12.24
CA PRO A 281 -3.05 -9.79 12.77
C PRO A 281 -1.93 -10.11 13.76
N SER A 282 -2.23 -10.91 14.78
CA SER A 282 -1.28 -11.27 15.84
C SER A 282 0.01 -11.90 15.31
N SER A 283 -0.07 -12.64 14.19
CA SER A 283 1.08 -13.27 13.53
C SER A 283 2.12 -12.28 13.01
N ILE A 284 1.73 -11.03 12.71
CA ILE A 284 2.62 -10.00 12.13
C ILE A 284 2.61 -8.67 12.90
N ARG A 285 1.96 -8.65 14.07
CA ARG A 285 1.86 -7.45 14.93
C ARG A 285 3.22 -7.00 15.46
N GLY A 286 4.17 -7.93 15.59
CA GLY A 286 5.50 -7.68 16.14
C GLY A 286 5.50 -7.31 17.63
N GLY A 287 6.69 -7.05 18.18
CA GLY A 287 6.88 -6.53 19.54
C GLY A 287 6.71 -5.01 19.64
N ASP A 288 7.15 -4.41 20.75
CA ASP A 288 7.06 -2.96 20.98
C ASP A 288 8.19 -2.16 20.31
N GLU A 289 9.01 -2.82 19.49
CA GLU A 289 10.09 -2.19 18.75
C GLU A 289 9.53 -1.39 17.56
N LEU A 290 9.98 -0.14 17.42
CA LEU A 290 9.58 0.74 16.34
C LEU A 290 10.61 0.68 15.21
N LYS A 291 10.27 0.02 14.10
CA LYS A 291 11.09 0.08 12.90
C LYS A 291 10.64 1.25 12.02
N VAL A 292 11.51 2.23 11.82
CA VAL A 292 11.28 3.30 10.85
C VAL A 292 11.38 2.71 9.44
N TYR A 293 10.31 2.81 8.67
CA TYR A 293 10.30 2.42 7.26
C TYR A 293 10.65 3.61 6.36
N LYS A 294 10.03 4.77 6.65
CA LYS A 294 10.19 5.95 5.82
C LYS A 294 9.95 7.24 6.58
N ILE A 295 10.70 8.27 6.24
CA ILE A 295 10.49 9.65 6.71
C ILE A 295 10.40 10.55 5.49
N TYR A 296 9.36 11.38 5.42
CA TYR A 296 9.11 12.25 4.28
C TYR A 296 8.39 13.56 4.69
N PRO A 297 8.45 14.63 3.88
CA PRO A 297 7.72 15.87 4.13
C PRO A 297 6.21 15.69 4.24
N ILE A 298 5.56 16.38 5.19
CA ILE A 298 4.10 16.51 5.20
C ILE A 298 3.63 17.15 3.88
N GLY A 299 2.50 16.66 3.36
CA GLY A 299 1.82 17.23 2.18
C GLY A 299 2.03 16.44 0.89
N LEU A 300 2.87 15.40 0.91
CA LEU A 300 2.98 14.45 -0.20
C LEU A 300 1.72 13.57 -0.29
N THR A 301 1.36 13.14 -1.51
CA THR A 301 0.38 12.07 -1.70
C THR A 301 0.96 10.73 -1.26
N GLU A 302 0.12 9.72 -1.02
CA GLU A 302 0.60 8.38 -0.62
C GLU A 302 1.46 7.73 -1.72
N ARG A 303 1.13 7.96 -3.01
CA ARG A 303 1.98 7.56 -4.14
C ARG A 303 3.38 8.17 -4.02
N GLN A 304 3.45 9.47 -3.73
CA GLN A 304 4.73 10.16 -3.58
C GLN A 304 5.48 9.65 -2.35
N ALA A 305 4.80 9.61 -1.20
CA ALA A 305 5.38 9.17 0.06
C ALA A 305 5.91 7.75 0.00
N LEU A 306 5.15 6.78 -0.52
CA LEU A 306 5.53 5.36 -0.54
C LEU A 306 6.53 5.04 -1.66
N TYR A 307 6.35 5.57 -2.87
CA TYR A 307 7.03 5.03 -4.06
C TYR A 307 7.89 6.02 -4.85
N LYS A 308 7.81 7.34 -4.61
CA LYS A 308 8.58 8.33 -5.39
C LYS A 308 9.61 9.12 -4.57
N PHE A 309 9.25 9.53 -3.38
CA PHE A 309 10.10 10.36 -2.52
C PHE A 309 11.03 9.48 -1.69
N GLN A 310 12.29 9.85 -1.60
CA GLN A 310 13.22 9.39 -0.57
C GLN A 310 14.33 10.43 -0.45
N PHE A 311 14.87 10.64 0.74
CA PHE A 311 16.14 11.36 0.86
C PHE A 311 17.23 10.48 0.26
N SER A 312 17.83 10.93 -0.84
CA SER A 312 18.84 10.19 -1.58
C SER A 312 20.18 10.10 -0.84
N ASP A 313 20.52 11.14 -0.08
CA ASP A 313 21.74 11.23 0.71
C ASP A 313 21.62 12.23 1.87
N ASP A 314 22.67 12.29 2.70
CA ASP A 314 22.78 13.23 3.81
C ASP A 314 22.79 14.71 3.35
N ALA A 315 23.28 14.99 2.14
CA ALA A 315 23.31 16.36 1.62
C ALA A 315 21.90 16.87 1.30
N GLU A 316 21.01 16.00 0.82
CA GLU A 316 19.60 16.31 0.61
C GLU A 316 18.86 16.56 1.93
N VAL A 317 19.10 15.75 2.97
CA VAL A 317 18.56 15.98 4.32
C VAL A 317 19.00 17.36 4.83
N ALA A 318 20.30 17.66 4.75
CA ALA A 318 20.84 18.94 5.17
C ALA A 318 20.25 20.12 4.39
N ARG A 319 20.11 19.98 3.06
CA ARG A 319 19.52 21.01 2.19
C ARG A 319 18.05 21.24 2.52
N TYR A 320 17.29 20.18 2.72
CA TYR A 320 15.87 20.24 3.08
C TYR A 320 15.68 20.95 4.43
N ILE A 321 16.37 20.52 5.48
CA ILE A 321 16.24 21.10 6.83
C ILE A 321 16.67 22.57 6.86
N LYS A 322 17.76 22.93 6.17
CA LYS A 322 18.21 24.33 6.09
C LYS A 322 17.25 25.22 5.29
N GLY A 323 16.64 24.67 4.23
CA GLY A 323 15.71 25.38 3.36
C GLY A 323 14.29 25.49 3.90
N HIS A 324 13.91 24.69 4.90
CA HIS A 324 12.56 24.63 5.45
C HIS A 324 12.58 24.88 6.97
N PRO A 325 12.55 26.15 7.41
CA PRO A 325 12.35 26.46 8.82
C PRO A 325 11.10 25.76 9.37
N CYS A 326 11.21 25.18 10.56
CA CYS A 326 10.11 24.41 11.18
C CYS A 326 9.69 23.19 10.35
N ALA A 327 10.62 22.53 9.64
CA ALA A 327 10.28 21.46 8.72
C ALA A 327 9.36 20.41 9.37
N LYS A 328 8.33 20.02 8.63
CA LYS A 328 7.31 19.08 9.09
C LYS A 328 7.42 17.78 8.31
N LEU A 329 7.58 16.69 9.03
CA LEU A 329 7.80 15.37 8.49
C LEU A 329 6.72 14.41 8.98
N GLU A 330 6.43 13.40 8.17
CA GLU A 330 5.75 12.19 8.61
C GLU A 330 6.73 11.03 8.65
N VAL A 331 6.46 10.10 9.55
CA VAL A 331 7.15 8.82 9.65
C VAL A 331 6.16 7.68 9.46
N ILE A 332 6.58 6.66 8.71
CA ILE A 332 5.91 5.37 8.64
C ILE A 332 6.73 4.39 9.46
N PHE A 333 6.08 3.76 10.45
CA PHE A 333 6.62 2.61 11.18
C PHE A 333 6.08 1.32 10.57
N VAL A 334 6.86 0.24 10.58
CA VAL A 334 6.43 -1.10 10.10
C VAL A 334 6.82 -2.25 10.99
#